data_AF-A0A151JFG7-F1
#
_entry.id   AF-A0A151JFG7-F1
#
_cell.length_a   1.000
_cell.length_b   1.000
_cell.length_c   1.000
_cell.angle_alpha   90.00
_cell.angle_beta   90.00
_cell.angle_gamma   90.00
#
_symmetry.space_group_name_H-M   'P 1'
#
loop_
_entity.id
_entity.type
_entity.pdbx_description
1 polymer ?
#
loop_
_entity_poly.entity_id
_entity_poly.type
_entity_poly.pdbx_seq_one_letter_code
_entity_poly.pdbx_strand_id
1 'polypeptide(L)'
;MQLQAEQIPLICSALAKIRIEADLTLLPKYTHFAGKPYPLGRCKEIRDLVYQMLLVHLQTKHDEVLQPLREALNNGEKLVPVWGSLRDEYFQNAMVLGEWYIDVSNDTVNPNKPRVEIVRLSEADFHPIRSFEKFIEVAEKYWQVDVYKNTLFPALAPFFPLVCVSKESGASWLAAANDDMIAVAMNSQFSASKQILQQLPTLPQSIAQKWLSHANAELDPLLTDAGDSEQMCIEYQDRSQDLLFRDQAVLAYLKLPKMV
;
A
#
# COMPACT_ATOMS: atom_id res chain seq x y z
N MET A 1 -11.73 14.34 19.39
CA MET A 1 -11.57 13.36 20.47
C MET A 1 -10.30 13.69 21.20
N GLN A 2 -10.34 13.91 22.51
CA GLN A 2 -9.13 14.15 23.30
C GLN A 2 -8.88 12.94 24.20
N LEU A 3 -7.89 12.12 23.85
CA LEU A 3 -7.42 11.05 24.72
C LEU A 3 -6.49 11.63 25.78
N GLN A 4 -6.69 11.22 27.02
CA GLN A 4 -5.79 11.56 28.12
C GLN A 4 -4.56 10.65 28.09
N ALA A 5 -3.40 11.16 28.51
CA ALA A 5 -2.14 10.42 28.44
C ALA A 5 -2.19 9.07 29.19
N GLU A 6 -2.93 9.01 30.29
CA GLU A 6 -3.15 7.79 31.08
C GLU A 6 -4.06 6.75 30.40
N GLN A 7 -4.93 7.19 29.48
CA GLN A 7 -5.82 6.29 28.73
C GLN A 7 -5.08 5.59 27.58
N ILE A 8 -4.05 6.22 27.01
CA ILE A 8 -3.34 5.72 25.83
C ILE A 8 -2.77 4.30 26.06
N PRO A 9 -2.01 4.00 27.12
CA PRO A 9 -1.49 2.65 27.34
C PRO A 9 -2.60 1.60 27.52
N LEU A 10 -3.72 1.98 28.13
CA LEU A 10 -4.87 1.09 28.32
C LEU A 10 -5.53 0.76 26.98
N ILE A 11 -5.74 1.77 26.14
CA ILE A 11 -6.29 1.61 24.79
C ILE A 11 -5.33 0.77 23.93
N CYS A 12 -4.03 1.04 23.96
CA CYS A 12 -3.03 0.22 23.27
C CYS A 12 -3.11 -1.25 23.71
N SER A 13 -3.29 -1.52 25.01
CA SER A 13 -3.47 -2.88 25.53
C SER A 13 -4.76 -3.54 25.03
N ALA A 14 -5.88 -2.81 25.01
CA ALA A 14 -7.15 -3.31 24.49
C ALA A 14 -7.05 -3.62 22.98
N LEU A 15 -6.45 -2.74 22.18
CA LEU A 15 -6.19 -2.97 20.77
C LEU A 15 -5.20 -4.12 20.53
N ALA A 16 -4.20 -4.29 21.41
CA ALA A 16 -3.27 -5.41 21.33
C ALA A 16 -3.96 -6.77 21.54
N LYS A 17 -5.04 -6.82 22.33
CA LYS A 17 -5.87 -8.03 22.48
C LYS A 17 -6.64 -8.35 21.19
N ILE A 18 -7.26 -7.34 20.58
CA ILE A 18 -7.92 -7.50 19.27
C ILE A 18 -6.91 -7.93 18.20
N ARG A 19 -5.71 -7.34 18.22
CA ARG A 19 -4.56 -7.69 17.37
C ARG A 19 -4.16 -9.17 17.51
N ILE A 20 -4.14 -9.72 18.72
CA ILE A 20 -3.84 -11.15 18.95
C ILE A 20 -4.88 -12.05 18.29
N GLU A 21 -6.17 -11.72 18.39
CA GLU A 21 -7.22 -12.49 17.73
C GLU A 21 -7.09 -12.42 16.19
N ALA A 22 -6.72 -11.24 15.66
CA ALA A 22 -6.37 -11.08 14.26
C ALA A 22 -5.15 -11.92 13.86
N ASP A 23 -4.10 -11.97 14.69
CA ASP A 23 -2.90 -12.80 14.46
C ASP A 23 -3.26 -14.29 14.31
N LEU A 24 -4.11 -14.81 15.19
CA LEU A 24 -4.56 -16.21 15.13
C LEU A 24 -5.28 -16.55 13.82
N THR A 25 -5.96 -15.56 13.23
CA THR A 25 -6.67 -15.71 11.95
C THR A 25 -5.73 -15.58 10.75
N LEU A 26 -4.72 -14.70 10.83
CA LEU A 26 -3.84 -14.36 9.72
C LEU A 26 -2.64 -15.27 9.60
N LEU A 27 -2.05 -15.72 10.72
CA LEU A 27 -0.84 -16.54 10.74
C LEU A 27 -0.95 -17.81 9.87
N PRO A 28 -2.06 -18.58 9.89
CA PRO A 28 -2.19 -19.76 9.03
C PRO A 28 -2.23 -19.44 7.52
N LYS A 29 -2.66 -18.23 7.15
CA LYS A 29 -2.81 -17.79 5.76
C LYS A 29 -1.55 -17.11 5.23
N TYR A 30 -0.82 -16.43 6.10
CA TYR A 30 0.31 -15.56 5.75
C TYR A 30 1.54 -15.90 6.59
N THR A 31 2.10 -17.09 6.41
CA THR A 31 3.24 -17.55 7.22
C THR A 31 4.51 -16.74 6.96
N HIS A 32 4.73 -16.31 5.71
CA HIS A 32 5.91 -15.54 5.30
C HIS A 32 5.56 -14.43 4.30
N PHE A 33 6.42 -13.42 4.21
CA PHE A 33 6.42 -12.38 3.19
C PHE A 33 7.85 -11.97 2.85
N ALA A 34 8.24 -12.05 1.57
CA ALA A 34 9.59 -11.70 1.11
C ALA A 34 10.70 -12.35 1.98
N GLY A 35 10.56 -13.65 2.30
CA GLY A 35 11.50 -14.40 3.13
C GLY A 35 11.42 -14.12 4.64
N LYS A 36 10.64 -13.12 5.09
CA LYS A 36 10.46 -12.80 6.51
C LYS A 36 9.25 -13.53 7.09
N PRO A 37 9.31 -14.02 8.34
CA PRO A 37 8.17 -14.64 8.98
C PRO A 37 7.11 -13.60 9.38
N TYR A 38 5.86 -14.04 9.51
CA TYR A 38 4.80 -13.25 10.16
C TYR A 38 5.27 -12.72 11.54
N PRO A 39 4.97 -11.46 11.91
CA PRO A 39 4.09 -10.49 11.24
C PRO A 39 4.79 -9.54 10.27
N LEU A 40 6.08 -9.78 9.96
CA LEU A 40 6.88 -8.81 9.21
C LEU A 40 6.35 -8.56 7.80
N GLY A 41 6.20 -7.28 7.44
CA GLY A 41 5.68 -6.85 6.15
C GLY A 41 4.17 -7.06 5.94
N ARG A 42 3.41 -7.41 6.98
CA ARG A 42 1.95 -7.64 6.90
C ARG A 42 1.10 -6.50 7.47
N CYS A 43 1.62 -5.28 7.59
CA CYS A 43 0.90 -4.17 8.22
C CYS A 43 -0.49 -3.93 7.62
N LYS A 44 -0.66 -4.13 6.31
CA LYS A 44 -1.96 -3.97 5.64
C LYS A 44 -2.98 -5.01 6.12
N GLU A 45 -2.67 -6.29 6.01
CA GLU A 45 -3.60 -7.37 6.38
C GLU A 45 -3.97 -7.30 7.86
N ILE A 46 -2.98 -6.94 8.68
CA ILE A 46 -3.11 -6.71 10.10
C ILE A 46 -4.07 -5.55 10.37
N ARG A 47 -3.81 -4.38 9.79
CA ARG A 47 -4.62 -3.16 9.95
C ARG A 47 -6.05 -3.42 9.51
N ASP A 48 -6.25 -4.00 8.33
CA ASP A 48 -7.58 -4.23 7.76
C ASP A 48 -8.44 -5.13 8.67
N LEU A 49 -7.87 -6.24 9.16
CA LEU A 49 -8.61 -7.16 10.02
C LEU A 49 -8.88 -6.56 11.40
N VAL A 50 -7.89 -5.91 12.02
CA VAL A 50 -8.09 -5.25 13.32
C VAL A 50 -9.10 -4.11 13.21
N TYR A 51 -9.09 -3.34 12.13
CA TYR A 51 -10.09 -2.30 11.85
C TYR A 51 -11.51 -2.89 11.84
N GLN A 52 -11.74 -3.97 11.09
CA GLN A 52 -13.04 -4.65 11.03
C GLN A 52 -13.48 -5.16 12.41
N MET A 53 -12.58 -5.84 13.12
CA MET A 53 -12.86 -6.38 14.45
C MET A 53 -13.13 -5.28 15.49
N LEU A 54 -12.39 -4.19 15.42
CA LEU A 54 -12.58 -3.03 16.30
C LEU A 54 -13.95 -2.39 16.06
N LEU A 55 -14.36 -2.18 14.82
CA LEU A 55 -15.69 -1.64 14.53
C LEU A 55 -16.81 -2.53 15.09
N VAL A 56 -16.71 -3.85 14.91
CA VAL A 56 -17.67 -4.81 15.48
C VAL A 56 -17.66 -4.76 17.01
N HIS A 57 -16.47 -4.72 17.63
CA HIS A 57 -16.34 -4.65 19.10
C HIS A 57 -16.94 -3.36 19.67
N LEU A 58 -16.69 -2.22 19.01
CA LEU A 58 -17.26 -0.92 19.38
C LEU A 58 -18.78 -0.86 19.20
N GLN A 59 -19.38 -1.71 18.35
CA GLN A 59 -20.83 -1.79 18.20
C GLN A 59 -21.49 -2.76 19.19
N THR A 60 -20.82 -3.86 19.54
CA THR A 60 -21.47 -5.02 20.17
C THR A 60 -21.13 -5.23 21.65
N LYS A 61 -19.95 -4.80 22.10
CA LYS A 61 -19.51 -5.00 23.49
C LYS A 61 -19.53 -3.68 24.24
N HIS A 62 -19.74 -3.68 25.55
CA HIS A 62 -19.46 -2.51 26.37
C HIS A 62 -18.04 -2.67 26.95
N ASP A 63 -17.13 -1.79 26.57
CA ASP A 63 -15.73 -1.81 26.97
C ASP A 63 -15.34 -0.40 27.41
N GLU A 64 -15.18 -0.21 28.70
CA GLU A 64 -14.88 1.10 29.31
C GLU A 64 -13.53 1.65 28.82
N VAL A 65 -12.57 0.78 28.49
CA VAL A 65 -11.25 1.21 27.99
C VAL A 65 -11.36 1.80 26.58
N LEU A 66 -12.23 1.23 25.75
CA LEU A 66 -12.46 1.68 24.37
C LEU A 66 -13.61 2.69 24.24
N GLN A 67 -14.23 3.09 25.35
CA GLN A 67 -15.32 4.07 25.36
C GLN A 67 -14.96 5.38 24.66
N PRO A 68 -13.75 5.97 24.83
CA PRO A 68 -13.39 7.20 24.12
C PRO A 68 -13.45 7.07 22.60
N LEU A 69 -13.06 5.92 22.03
CA LEU A 69 -13.15 5.67 20.59
C LEU A 69 -14.61 5.55 20.14
N ARG A 70 -15.45 4.87 20.93
CA ARG A 70 -16.88 4.76 20.64
C ARG A 70 -17.56 6.13 20.62
N GLU A 71 -17.28 6.95 21.64
CA GLU A 71 -17.85 8.28 21.76
C GLU A 71 -17.43 9.17 20.59
N ALA A 72 -16.16 9.11 20.18
CA ALA A 72 -15.67 9.83 19.00
C ALA A 72 -16.47 9.46 17.73
N LEU A 73 -16.67 8.16 17.49
CA LEU A 73 -17.46 7.69 16.35
C LEU A 73 -18.93 8.13 16.44
N ASN A 74 -19.55 8.04 17.63
CA ASN A 74 -20.92 8.49 17.85
C ASN A 74 -21.08 10.01 17.67
N ASN A 75 -20.03 10.79 17.93
CA ASN A 75 -19.98 12.23 17.70
C ASN A 75 -19.65 12.60 16.24
N GLY A 76 -19.57 11.62 15.34
CA GLY A 76 -19.39 11.82 13.90
C GLY A 76 -17.95 11.79 13.41
N GLU A 77 -16.97 11.52 14.28
CA GLU A 77 -15.62 11.23 13.82
C GLU A 77 -15.57 9.92 13.04
N LYS A 78 -14.61 9.81 12.12
CA LYS A 78 -14.42 8.61 11.31
C LYS A 78 -13.08 7.98 11.65
N LEU A 79 -13.09 6.69 11.94
CA LEU A 79 -11.89 5.87 11.94
C LEU A 79 -11.57 5.54 10.48
N VAL A 80 -10.46 6.07 9.97
CA VAL A 80 -10.09 5.97 8.55
C VAL A 80 -8.83 5.12 8.42
N PRO A 81 -8.86 4.00 7.68
CA PRO A 81 -7.65 3.30 7.26
C PRO A 81 -6.79 4.23 6.38
N VAL A 82 -5.50 4.36 6.70
CA VAL A 82 -4.54 5.18 5.93
C VAL A 82 -3.33 4.37 5.49
N TRP A 83 -2.72 4.77 4.37
CA TRP A 83 -1.44 4.27 3.87
C TRP A 83 -0.54 5.45 3.52
N GLY A 84 0.76 5.33 3.80
CA GLY A 84 1.69 6.43 3.64
C GLY A 84 3.11 6.08 4.00
N SER A 85 3.94 7.12 4.05
CA SER A 85 5.31 7.06 4.50
C SER A 85 5.39 7.37 5.99
N LEU A 86 6.05 6.51 6.75
CA LEU A 86 6.39 6.75 8.15
C LEU A 86 7.85 7.15 8.22
N ARG A 87 8.11 8.39 8.66
CA ARG A 87 9.45 8.98 8.85
C ARG A 87 10.32 8.96 7.59
N ASP A 88 9.71 8.91 6.41
CA ASP A 88 10.38 8.77 5.12
C ASP A 88 11.28 7.52 5.00
N GLU A 89 11.05 6.53 5.87
CA GLU A 89 11.83 5.30 5.96
C GLU A 89 11.03 4.08 5.52
N TYR A 90 9.72 4.06 5.77
CA TYR A 90 8.89 2.88 5.62
C TYR A 90 7.55 3.20 4.97
N PHE A 91 7.02 2.26 4.19
CA PHE A 91 5.59 2.24 3.89
C PHE A 91 4.82 1.71 5.09
N GLN A 92 3.81 2.42 5.55
CA GLN A 92 3.01 2.00 6.69
C GLN A 92 1.50 2.09 6.44
N ASN A 93 0.79 1.10 6.97
CA ASN A 93 -0.66 1.08 7.05
C ASN A 93 -1.07 1.31 8.50
N ALA A 94 -1.93 2.28 8.71
CA ALA A 94 -2.44 2.62 10.04
C ALA A 94 -3.93 2.99 9.96
N MET A 95 -4.45 3.53 11.05
CA MET A 95 -5.75 4.17 11.12
C MET A 95 -5.60 5.58 11.70
N VAL A 96 -6.49 6.48 11.29
CA VAL A 96 -6.60 7.84 11.85
C VAL A 96 -7.99 8.02 12.42
N LEU A 97 -8.07 8.60 13.63
CA LEU A 97 -9.32 9.01 14.26
C LEU A 97 -9.15 10.42 14.84
N GLY A 98 -9.73 11.41 14.17
CA GLY A 98 -9.53 12.82 14.50
C GLY A 98 -8.05 13.20 14.37
N GLU A 99 -7.44 13.63 15.47
CA GLU A 99 -6.01 14.00 15.54
C GLU A 99 -5.07 12.83 15.89
N TRP A 100 -5.59 11.61 16.05
CA TRP A 100 -4.83 10.47 16.53
C TRP A 100 -4.43 9.52 15.41
N TYR A 101 -3.14 9.20 15.37
CA TYR A 101 -2.58 8.13 14.57
C TYR A 101 -2.57 6.84 15.40
N ILE A 102 -3.20 5.80 14.88
CA ILE A 102 -3.38 4.50 15.54
C ILE A 102 -2.75 3.43 14.64
N ASP A 103 -1.60 2.94 15.06
CA ASP A 103 -0.88 1.88 14.36
C ASP A 103 -0.98 0.58 15.15
N VAL A 104 -1.72 -0.38 14.61
CA VAL A 104 -1.91 -1.70 15.21
C VAL A 104 -0.91 -2.74 14.68
N SER A 105 0.11 -2.28 13.97
CA SER A 105 1.12 -3.06 13.26
C SER A 105 2.53 -2.47 13.39
N ASN A 106 2.81 -1.75 14.48
CA ASN A 106 4.05 -0.98 14.63
C ASN A 106 5.30 -1.90 14.69
N ASP A 107 5.12 -3.16 15.06
CA ASP A 107 6.17 -4.19 15.12
C ASP A 107 6.45 -4.91 13.77
N THR A 108 5.68 -4.60 12.72
CA THR A 108 5.77 -5.32 11.42
C THR A 108 6.96 -4.90 10.55
N VAL A 109 7.64 -3.80 10.91
CA VAL A 109 8.90 -3.38 10.31
C VAL A 109 10.06 -3.69 11.25
N ASN A 110 9.90 -3.39 12.54
CA ASN A 110 10.87 -3.66 13.58
C ASN A 110 10.21 -4.47 14.71
N PRO A 111 10.52 -5.78 14.85
CA PRO A 111 9.86 -6.66 15.81
C PRO A 111 10.13 -6.33 17.27
N ASN A 112 11.09 -5.42 17.55
CA ASN A 112 11.38 -4.96 18.91
C ASN A 112 10.48 -3.80 19.37
N LYS A 113 9.63 -3.26 18.49
CA LYS A 113 8.67 -2.22 18.84
C LYS A 113 7.41 -2.82 19.51
N PRO A 114 6.64 -2.04 20.27
CA PRO A 114 5.30 -2.44 20.69
C PRO A 114 4.43 -2.79 19.48
N ARG A 115 3.50 -3.75 19.64
CA ARG A 115 2.56 -4.15 18.57
C ARG A 115 1.63 -3.00 18.15
N VAL A 116 1.20 -2.21 19.13
CA VAL A 116 0.27 -1.10 18.96
C VAL A 116 0.92 0.19 19.44
N GLU A 117 0.77 1.26 18.66
CA GLU A 117 1.18 2.61 18.99
C GLU A 117 0.00 3.57 18.74
N ILE A 118 -0.20 4.50 19.67
CA ILE A 118 -1.13 5.62 19.52
C ILE A 118 -0.39 6.89 19.89
N VAL A 119 -0.33 7.82 18.95
CA VAL A 119 0.29 9.14 19.11
C VAL A 119 -0.56 10.17 18.38
N ARG A 120 -0.30 11.47 18.61
CA ARG A 120 -0.92 12.50 17.76
C ARG A 120 -0.41 12.34 16.33
N LEU A 121 -1.26 12.56 15.34
CA LEU A 121 -0.90 12.52 13.94
C LEU A 121 0.25 13.50 13.62
N SER A 122 0.26 14.66 14.27
CA SER A 122 1.34 15.65 14.18
C SER A 122 2.69 15.18 14.76
N GLU A 123 2.68 14.15 15.60
CA GLU A 123 3.86 13.58 16.26
C GLU A 123 4.29 12.25 15.60
N ALA A 124 3.42 11.63 14.80
CA ALA A 124 3.68 10.35 14.16
C ALA A 124 4.77 10.41 13.07
N ASP A 125 5.00 11.60 12.50
CA ASP A 125 5.81 11.80 11.30
C ASP A 125 5.34 10.89 10.14
N PHE A 126 4.02 10.88 9.96
CA PHE A 126 3.34 10.09 8.94
C PHE A 126 2.82 11.00 7.83
N HIS A 127 3.21 10.70 6.60
CA HIS A 127 2.88 11.49 5.42
C HIS A 127 2.15 10.63 4.38
N PRO A 128 0.97 11.04 3.88
CA PRO A 128 0.31 10.33 2.80
C PRO A 128 1.17 10.38 1.53
N ILE A 129 1.29 9.26 0.83
CA ILE A 129 1.99 9.20 -0.45
C ILE A 129 1.01 9.58 -1.55
N ARG A 130 1.27 10.73 -2.19
CA ARG A 130 0.37 11.32 -3.20
C ARG A 130 1.03 11.53 -4.56
N SER A 131 2.25 11.04 -4.74
CA SER A 131 2.98 11.13 -6.00
C SER A 131 3.89 9.92 -6.20
N PHE A 132 4.20 9.62 -7.45
CA PHE A 132 5.15 8.55 -7.79
C PHE A 132 6.56 8.89 -7.33
N GLU A 133 6.96 10.16 -7.35
CA GLU A 133 8.25 10.62 -6.85
C GLU A 133 8.43 10.28 -5.36
N LYS A 134 7.42 10.56 -4.53
CA LYS A 134 7.49 10.22 -3.11
C LYS A 134 7.46 8.72 -2.88
N PHE A 135 6.68 7.98 -3.68
CA PHE A 135 6.71 6.52 -3.65
C PHE A 135 8.12 5.98 -3.93
N ILE A 136 8.78 6.48 -4.99
CA ILE A 136 10.12 6.06 -5.40
C ILE A 136 11.13 6.35 -4.29
N GLU A 137 11.11 7.56 -3.73
CA GLU A 137 12.01 7.96 -2.65
C GLU A 137 11.99 6.96 -1.47
N VAL A 138 10.78 6.53 -1.08
CA VAL A 138 10.60 5.56 0.02
C VAL A 138 10.97 4.15 -0.45
N ALA A 139 10.54 3.74 -1.64
CA ALA A 139 10.79 2.40 -2.17
C ALA A 139 12.28 2.10 -2.33
N GLU A 140 13.06 3.02 -2.90
CA GLU A 140 14.49 2.84 -3.13
C GLU A 140 15.26 2.64 -1.82
N LYS A 141 14.90 3.40 -0.77
CA LYS A 141 15.49 3.29 0.57
C LYS A 141 15.01 2.04 1.29
N TYR A 142 13.70 1.81 1.33
CA TYR A 142 13.12 0.75 2.15
C TYR A 142 13.33 -0.65 1.55
N TRP A 143 13.11 -0.78 0.25
CA TRP A 143 13.19 -2.06 -0.47
C TRP A 143 14.55 -2.30 -1.10
N GLN A 144 15.47 -1.32 -1.07
CA GLN A 144 16.80 -1.43 -1.69
C GLN A 144 16.69 -1.79 -3.18
N VAL A 145 15.90 -1.01 -3.90
CA VAL A 145 15.63 -1.20 -5.33
C VAL A 145 16.17 -0.05 -6.17
N ASP A 146 16.36 -0.33 -7.46
CA ASP A 146 16.38 0.69 -8.51
C ASP A 146 14.99 0.72 -9.18
N VAL A 147 14.51 1.92 -9.55
CA VAL A 147 13.21 2.08 -10.21
C VAL A 147 13.38 2.51 -11.66
N TYR A 148 12.63 1.86 -12.55
CA TYR A 148 12.63 2.07 -13.99
C TYR A 148 11.22 2.40 -14.47
N LYS A 149 11.12 3.03 -15.65
CA LYS A 149 9.83 3.22 -16.32
C LYS A 149 9.28 1.91 -16.86
N ASN A 150 7.98 1.69 -16.74
CA ASN A 150 7.29 0.57 -17.35
C ASN A 150 7.16 0.78 -18.87
N THR A 151 8.10 0.22 -19.62
CA THR A 151 8.03 0.04 -21.08
C THR A 151 7.76 -1.41 -21.47
N LEU A 152 7.48 -2.27 -20.49
CA LEU A 152 7.21 -3.70 -20.73
C LEU A 152 5.81 -3.90 -21.30
N PHE A 153 4.85 -3.19 -20.71
CA PHE A 153 3.44 -3.27 -21.06
C PHE A 153 2.90 -1.85 -21.22
N PRO A 154 3.06 -1.21 -22.38
CA PRO A 154 2.64 0.18 -22.60
C PRO A 154 1.18 0.43 -22.21
N ALA A 155 0.28 -0.51 -22.52
CA ALA A 155 -1.14 -0.42 -22.18
C ALA A 155 -1.43 -0.50 -20.67
N LEU A 156 -0.49 -0.96 -19.83
CA LEU A 156 -0.59 -0.93 -18.37
C LEU A 156 0.13 0.25 -17.73
N ALA A 157 1.07 0.88 -18.43
CA ALA A 157 1.90 1.96 -17.90
C ALA A 157 1.10 3.16 -17.31
N PRO A 158 -0.08 3.54 -17.83
CA PRO A 158 -0.90 4.57 -17.20
C PRO A 158 -1.29 4.24 -15.75
N PHE A 159 -1.55 2.98 -15.43
CA PHE A 159 -1.92 2.54 -14.08
C PHE A 159 -0.72 2.09 -13.25
N PHE A 160 0.28 1.48 -13.89
CA PHE A 160 1.47 0.90 -13.27
C PHE A 160 2.74 1.42 -13.96
N PRO A 161 3.15 2.69 -13.73
CA PRO A 161 4.24 3.29 -14.48
C PRO A 161 5.63 2.81 -14.05
N LEU A 162 5.75 2.05 -12.96
CA LEU A 162 7.02 1.74 -12.29
C LEU A 162 7.36 0.26 -12.38
N VAL A 163 8.64 -0.04 -12.64
CA VAL A 163 9.24 -1.36 -12.46
C VAL A 163 10.34 -1.24 -11.42
N CYS A 164 10.27 -2.00 -10.34
CA CYS A 164 11.34 -2.09 -9.35
C CYS A 164 12.26 -3.28 -9.65
N VAL A 165 13.56 -3.10 -9.43
CA VAL A 165 14.57 -4.16 -9.50
C VAL A 165 15.35 -4.16 -8.19
N SER A 166 15.39 -5.29 -7.49
CA SER A 166 16.18 -5.48 -6.29
C SER A 166 17.68 -5.31 -6.58
N LYS A 167 18.36 -4.45 -5.82
CA LYS A 167 19.81 -4.24 -5.92
C LYS A 167 20.61 -5.48 -5.50
N GLU A 168 20.04 -6.31 -4.64
CA GLU A 168 20.70 -7.50 -4.11
C GLU A 168 20.51 -8.72 -5.02
N SER A 169 19.27 -9.04 -5.37
CA SER A 169 18.93 -10.28 -6.08
C SER A 169 18.73 -10.11 -7.58
N GLY A 170 18.58 -8.88 -8.07
CA GLY A 170 18.15 -8.59 -9.44
C GLY A 170 16.71 -8.98 -9.76
N ALA A 171 15.96 -9.49 -8.77
CA ALA A 171 14.55 -9.83 -8.92
C ALA A 171 13.72 -8.56 -9.13
N SER A 172 12.72 -8.65 -9.99
CA SER A 172 11.98 -7.48 -10.48
C SER A 172 10.47 -7.66 -10.41
N TRP A 173 9.73 -6.55 -10.29
CA TRP A 173 8.26 -6.53 -10.23
C TRP A 173 7.70 -5.19 -10.72
N LEU A 174 6.47 -5.21 -11.26
CA LEU A 174 5.69 -3.99 -11.46
C LEU A 174 5.30 -3.42 -10.09
N ALA A 175 5.72 -2.18 -9.84
CA ALA A 175 5.60 -1.53 -8.55
C ALA A 175 4.46 -0.52 -8.52
N ALA A 176 4.25 0.10 -7.34
CA ALA A 176 3.11 0.98 -7.08
C ALA A 176 1.75 0.33 -7.42
N ALA A 177 1.68 -1.01 -7.36
CA ALA A 177 0.49 -1.77 -7.71
C ALA A 177 -0.47 -1.92 -6.52
N ASN A 178 -0.91 -0.78 -5.98
CA ASN A 178 -1.93 -0.70 -4.93
C ASN A 178 -2.98 0.36 -5.30
N ASP A 179 -4.13 0.31 -4.62
CA ASP A 179 -5.27 1.16 -4.94
C ASP A 179 -4.95 2.66 -4.76
N ASP A 180 -4.14 3.01 -3.76
CA ASP A 180 -3.74 4.39 -3.49
C ASP A 180 -2.93 4.99 -4.65
N MET A 181 -1.96 4.24 -5.18
CA MET A 181 -1.13 4.71 -6.30
C MET A 181 -1.87 4.67 -7.64
N ILE A 182 -2.78 3.71 -7.84
CA ILE A 182 -3.71 3.73 -8.98
C ILE A 182 -4.60 4.99 -8.91
N ALA A 183 -5.06 5.36 -7.72
CA ALA A 183 -5.85 6.59 -7.53
C ALA A 183 -5.02 7.85 -7.84
N VAL A 184 -3.72 7.89 -7.53
CA VAL A 184 -2.82 8.99 -7.95
C VAL A 184 -2.81 9.12 -9.48
N ALA A 185 -2.64 8.00 -10.19
CA ALA A 185 -2.68 7.98 -11.65
C ALA A 185 -4.04 8.48 -12.18
N MET A 186 -5.14 7.91 -11.72
CA MET A 186 -6.49 8.22 -12.19
C MET A 186 -6.94 9.66 -11.86
N ASN A 187 -6.70 10.14 -10.63
CA ASN A 187 -7.08 11.49 -10.22
C ASN A 187 -6.31 12.58 -10.96
N SER A 188 -5.11 12.27 -11.45
CA SER A 188 -4.31 13.17 -12.29
C SER A 188 -4.62 13.01 -13.78
N GLN A 189 -5.65 12.24 -14.15
CA GLN A 189 -5.96 11.88 -15.54
C GLN A 189 -4.73 11.30 -16.28
N PHE A 190 -3.96 10.46 -15.57
CA PHE A 190 -2.72 9.84 -16.02
C PHE A 190 -1.54 10.79 -16.30
N SER A 191 -1.67 12.09 -16.00
CA SER A 191 -0.55 13.04 -16.16
C SER A 191 0.62 12.76 -15.21
N ALA A 192 0.35 12.29 -13.98
CA ALA A 192 1.41 11.91 -13.04
C ALA A 192 2.19 10.68 -13.53
N SER A 193 1.50 9.69 -14.10
CA SER A 193 2.13 8.51 -14.70
C SER A 193 3.00 8.89 -15.89
N LYS A 194 2.49 9.76 -16.79
CA LYS A 194 3.27 10.27 -17.91
C LYS A 194 4.53 11.00 -17.46
N GLN A 195 4.40 11.91 -16.48
CA GLN A 195 5.52 12.67 -15.95
C GLN A 195 6.62 11.76 -15.41
N ILE A 196 6.27 10.74 -14.62
CA ILE A 196 7.29 9.86 -14.04
C ILE A 196 7.94 8.94 -15.09
N LEU A 197 7.17 8.48 -16.09
CA LEU A 197 7.71 7.72 -17.22
C LEU A 197 8.75 8.53 -18.01
N GLN A 198 8.63 9.85 -18.09
CA GLN A 198 9.59 10.72 -18.78
C GLN A 198 10.91 10.91 -18.02
N GLN A 199 10.88 10.76 -16.69
CA GLN A 199 12.03 11.00 -15.83
C GLN A 199 12.87 9.74 -15.59
N LEU A 200 12.23 8.58 -15.59
CA LEU A 200 12.88 7.33 -15.20
C LEU A 200 13.66 6.67 -16.34
N PRO A 201 14.75 5.95 -16.02
CA PRO A 201 15.50 5.19 -17.00
C PRO A 201 14.69 3.99 -17.51
N THR A 202 15.00 3.58 -18.75
CA THR A 202 14.45 2.34 -19.33
C THR A 202 15.03 1.11 -18.63
N LEU A 203 14.19 0.09 -18.43
CA LEU A 203 14.61 -1.17 -17.83
C LEU A 203 15.73 -1.85 -18.64
N PRO A 204 16.74 -2.47 -18.00
CA PRO A 204 17.77 -3.23 -18.71
C PRO A 204 17.17 -4.33 -19.59
N GLN A 205 17.67 -4.45 -20.82
CA GLN A 205 17.12 -5.35 -21.85
C GLN A 205 17.04 -6.81 -21.40
N SER A 206 18.04 -7.28 -20.64
CA SER A 206 18.07 -8.65 -20.12
C SER A 206 16.93 -8.94 -19.14
N ILE A 207 16.51 -7.95 -18.35
CA ILE A 207 15.37 -8.06 -17.44
C ILE A 207 14.06 -7.96 -18.24
N ALA A 208 14.00 -7.02 -19.20
CA ALA A 208 12.83 -6.86 -20.06
C ALA A 208 12.48 -8.13 -20.84
N GLN A 209 13.48 -8.81 -21.42
CA GLN A 209 13.28 -10.08 -22.13
C GLN A 209 12.70 -11.18 -21.23
N LYS A 210 13.09 -11.25 -19.96
CA LYS A 210 12.52 -12.21 -19.01
C LYS A 210 11.03 -11.93 -18.78
N TRP A 211 10.66 -10.67 -18.55
CA TRP A 211 9.26 -10.28 -18.39
C TRP A 211 8.41 -10.64 -19.60
N LEU A 212 8.88 -10.32 -20.81
CA LEU A 212 8.16 -10.61 -22.04
C LEU A 212 8.00 -12.11 -22.28
N SER A 213 8.93 -12.95 -21.83
CA SER A 213 8.78 -14.41 -21.91
C SER A 213 7.66 -14.98 -21.02
N HIS A 214 7.22 -14.23 -20.01
CA HIS A 214 6.11 -14.58 -19.12
C HIS A 214 4.79 -13.92 -19.53
N ALA A 215 4.82 -12.95 -20.44
CA ALA A 215 3.63 -12.27 -20.93
C ALA A 215 2.99 -13.06 -22.07
N ASN A 216 1.66 -13.09 -22.10
CA ASN A 216 0.92 -13.67 -23.21
C ASN A 216 -0.17 -12.71 -23.68
N ALA A 217 0.14 -11.94 -24.72
CA ALA A 217 -0.76 -10.97 -25.31
C ALA A 217 -2.00 -11.61 -25.98
N GLU A 218 -1.95 -12.90 -26.35
CA GLU A 218 -3.13 -13.61 -26.87
C GLU A 218 -4.19 -13.84 -25.77
N LEU A 219 -3.77 -13.86 -24.50
CA LEU A 219 -4.66 -14.04 -23.35
C LEU A 219 -5.16 -12.72 -22.75
N ASP A 220 -4.44 -11.62 -22.96
CA ASP A 220 -4.84 -10.31 -22.48
C ASP A 220 -4.22 -9.18 -23.35
N PRO A 221 -5.04 -8.35 -24.02
CA PRO A 221 -4.54 -7.29 -24.89
C PRO A 221 -3.79 -6.18 -24.13
N LEU A 222 -3.92 -6.10 -22.80
CA LEU A 222 -3.14 -5.16 -21.99
C LEU A 222 -1.72 -5.66 -21.70
N LEU A 223 -1.43 -6.94 -21.94
CA LEU A 223 -0.12 -7.57 -21.71
C LEU A 223 0.70 -7.72 -23.00
N THR A 224 0.70 -6.68 -23.81
CA THR A 224 1.50 -6.57 -25.04
C THR A 224 2.66 -5.58 -24.84
N ASP A 225 3.76 -5.78 -25.55
CA ASP A 225 4.88 -4.85 -25.67
C ASP A 225 4.67 -3.79 -26.77
N ALA A 226 3.56 -3.87 -27.50
CA ALA A 226 3.23 -2.92 -28.55
C ALA A 226 2.78 -1.56 -27.98
N GLY A 227 3.23 -0.50 -28.66
CA GLY A 227 2.85 0.88 -28.35
C GLY A 227 3.92 1.67 -27.60
N ASP A 228 3.52 2.82 -27.09
CA ASP A 228 4.38 3.72 -26.31
C ASP A 228 3.69 4.06 -24.98
N SER A 229 4.41 3.86 -23.88
CA SER A 229 3.87 4.00 -22.53
C SER A 229 3.40 5.42 -22.22
N GLU A 230 4.09 6.45 -22.75
CA GLU A 230 3.73 7.84 -22.52
C GLU A 230 2.51 8.23 -23.35
N GLN A 231 2.42 7.72 -24.58
CA GLN A 231 1.29 7.92 -25.47
C GLN A 231 0.02 7.28 -24.90
N MET A 232 0.12 6.09 -24.30
CA MET A 232 -1.02 5.43 -23.64
C MET A 232 -1.60 6.27 -22.50
N CYS A 233 -0.78 7.06 -21.79
CA CYS A 233 -1.30 7.98 -20.77
C CYS A 233 -2.18 9.08 -21.38
N ILE A 234 -1.90 9.52 -22.60
CA ILE A 234 -2.71 10.50 -23.32
C ILE A 234 -4.01 9.85 -23.81
N GLU A 235 -3.91 8.67 -24.41
CA GLU A 235 -5.07 7.94 -24.96
C GLU A 235 -6.10 7.59 -23.88
N TYR A 236 -5.64 7.32 -22.66
CA TYR A 236 -6.53 6.94 -21.56
C TYR A 236 -7.06 8.12 -20.74
N GLN A 237 -6.68 9.37 -21.06
CA GLN A 237 -7.04 10.55 -20.26
C GLN A 237 -8.56 10.64 -19.98
N ASP A 238 -9.38 10.40 -21.00
CA ASP A 238 -10.85 10.44 -20.91
C ASP A 238 -11.46 9.21 -20.19
N ARG A 239 -10.66 8.17 -19.96
CA ARG A 239 -11.02 6.95 -19.23
C ARG A 239 -10.53 6.95 -17.79
N SER A 240 -9.97 8.06 -17.32
CA SER A 240 -9.40 8.16 -15.97
C SER A 240 -10.40 7.95 -14.83
N GLN A 241 -11.70 8.01 -15.10
CA GLN A 241 -12.77 7.71 -14.15
C GLN A 241 -13.50 6.39 -14.45
N ASP A 242 -13.06 5.64 -15.47
CA ASP A 242 -13.65 4.35 -15.87
C ASP A 242 -13.17 3.23 -14.93
N LEU A 243 -13.97 2.95 -13.89
CA LEU A 243 -13.66 1.91 -12.90
C LEU A 243 -13.63 0.50 -13.50
N LEU A 244 -14.45 0.22 -14.52
CA LEU A 244 -14.43 -1.08 -15.20
C LEU A 244 -13.10 -1.27 -15.93
N PHE A 245 -12.60 -0.21 -16.56
CA PHE A 245 -11.31 -0.27 -17.23
C PHE A 245 -10.14 -0.40 -16.25
N ARG A 246 -10.20 0.35 -15.15
CA ARG A 246 -9.26 0.18 -14.04
C ARG A 246 -9.22 -1.28 -13.57
N ASP A 247 -10.39 -1.90 -13.40
CA ASP A 247 -10.47 -3.29 -12.95
C ASP A 247 -9.92 -4.27 -13.99
N GLN A 248 -10.14 -4.02 -15.28
CA GLN A 248 -9.49 -4.78 -16.35
C GLN A 248 -7.96 -4.68 -16.28
N ALA A 249 -7.41 -3.48 -16.07
CA ALA A 249 -5.98 -3.28 -15.92
C ALA A 249 -5.41 -4.02 -14.69
N VAL A 250 -6.13 -4.00 -13.57
CA VAL A 250 -5.74 -4.74 -12.36
C VAL A 250 -5.81 -6.25 -12.59
N LEU A 251 -6.85 -6.76 -13.25
CA LEU A 251 -6.96 -8.18 -13.58
C LEU A 251 -5.84 -8.62 -14.53
N ALA A 252 -5.47 -7.80 -15.51
CA ALA A 252 -4.33 -8.05 -16.37
C ALA A 252 -3.02 -8.10 -15.58
N TYR A 253 -2.77 -7.14 -14.69
CA TYR A 253 -1.63 -7.15 -13.77
C TYR A 253 -1.58 -8.43 -12.92
N LEU A 254 -2.73 -8.90 -12.40
CA LEU A 254 -2.80 -10.12 -11.58
C LEU A 254 -2.51 -11.42 -12.35
N LYS A 255 -2.55 -11.41 -13.68
CA LYS A 255 -2.15 -12.55 -14.53
C LYS A 255 -0.62 -12.66 -14.66
N LEU A 256 0.11 -11.59 -14.38
CA LEU A 256 1.58 -11.59 -14.45
C LEU A 256 2.19 -12.32 -13.23
N PRO A 257 3.41 -12.86 -13.36
CA PRO A 257 4.17 -13.32 -12.19
C PRO A 257 4.38 -12.15 -11.22
N LYS A 258 4.30 -12.43 -9.92
CA LYS A 258 4.53 -11.42 -8.87
C LYS A 258 5.96 -10.88 -8.88
N MET A 259 6.91 -11.67 -9.37
CA MET A 259 8.33 -11.38 -9.42
C MET A 259 8.99 -12.20 -10.53
N VAL A 260 9.96 -11.60 -11.24
CA VAL A 260 10.76 -12.21 -12.32
C VAL A 260 12.24 -12.02 -12.06
#